data_AF-A0A377TXW9-F1
#
_entry.id   AF-A0A377TXW9-F1
#
_cell.length_a   1.000
_cell.length_b   1.000
_cell.length_c   1.000
_cell.angle_alpha   90.00
_cell.angle_beta   90.00
_cell.angle_gamma   90.00
#
_symmetry.space_group_name_H-M   'P 1'
#
loop_
_entity.id
_entity.type
_entity.pdbx_description
1 polymer ?
#
loop_
_entity_poly.entity_id
_entity_poly.type
_entity_poly.pdbx_seq_one_letter_code
_entity_poly.pdbx_strand_id
1 'polypeptide(L)'
;MPLDCFNHIVAQLDLWEHFSKLLIYTAYRVYEHCAQISQMSAYDIIRFQLVELMQEPDAIRQKITAAAYIKSRTYLSRSGIMRILAELRTGKYITMERGILLDINHLPRKY
;
A
#
# COMPACT_ATOMS: atom_id res chain seq x y z
N MET A 1 -8.06 -4.80 -26.82
CA MET A 1 -7.46 -4.40 -28.12
C MET A 1 -5.96 -4.59 -28.03
N PRO A 2 -5.32 -5.26 -29.00
CA PRO A 2 -3.86 -5.39 -29.05
C PRO A 2 -3.15 -4.03 -29.23
N LEU A 3 -1.94 -3.88 -28.68
CA LEU A 3 -1.20 -2.62 -28.69
C LEU A 3 -0.92 -2.11 -30.10
N ASP A 4 -0.58 -3.00 -31.03
CA ASP A 4 -0.30 -2.65 -32.42
C ASP A 4 -1.52 -2.08 -33.13
N CYS A 5 -2.70 -2.65 -32.86
CA CYS A 5 -3.97 -2.18 -33.40
C CYS A 5 -4.34 -0.80 -32.83
N PHE A 6 -4.11 -0.57 -31.54
CA PHE A 6 -4.29 0.73 -30.91
C PHE A 6 -3.34 1.79 -31.52
N ASN A 7 -2.05 1.49 -31.65
CA ASN A 7 -1.07 2.40 -32.22
C ASN A 7 -1.40 2.76 -33.67
N HIS A 8 -1.90 1.80 -34.44
CA HIS A 8 -2.34 2.04 -35.82
C HIS A 8 -3.50 3.04 -35.87
N ILE A 9 -4.50 2.90 -35.00
CA ILE A 9 -5.64 3.83 -34.92
C ILE A 9 -5.17 5.22 -34.47
N VAL A 10 -4.30 5.31 -33.46
CA VAL A 10 -3.75 6.58 -32.98
C VAL A 10 -3.00 7.31 -34.10
N ALA A 11 -2.24 6.58 -34.92
CA ALA A 11 -1.53 7.14 -36.06
C ALA A 11 -2.48 7.56 -37.20
N GLN A 12 -3.45 6.71 -37.56
CA GLN A 12 -4.40 7.02 -38.65
C GLN A 12 -5.27 8.24 -38.35
N LEU A 13 -5.57 8.50 -37.08
CA LEU A 13 -6.44 9.59 -36.64
C LEU A 13 -5.66 10.82 -36.13
N ASP A 14 -4.33 10.84 -36.28
CA ASP A 14 -3.45 11.92 -35.82
C ASP A 14 -3.62 12.27 -34.32
N LEU A 15 -3.81 11.25 -33.49
CA LEU A 15 -4.13 11.41 -32.07
C LEU A 15 -2.89 11.40 -31.15
N TRP A 16 -1.68 11.36 -31.71
CA TRP A 16 -0.44 11.21 -30.94
C TRP A 16 -0.24 12.32 -29.90
N GLU A 17 -0.63 13.56 -30.22
CA GLU A 17 -0.55 14.66 -29.27
C GLU A 17 -1.49 14.46 -28.06
N HIS A 18 -2.76 14.10 -28.33
CA HIS A 18 -3.74 13.87 -27.27
C HIS A 18 -3.38 12.64 -26.43
N PHE A 19 -2.93 11.57 -27.09
CA PHE A 19 -2.51 10.36 -26.42
C PHE A 19 -1.25 10.59 -25.56
N SER A 20 -0.25 11.31 -26.07
CA SER A 20 0.95 11.64 -25.29
C SER A 20 0.64 12.51 -24.08
N LYS A 21 -0.27 13.49 -24.19
CA LYS A 21 -0.76 14.28 -23.04
C LYS A 21 -1.40 13.39 -21.98
N LEU A 22 -2.28 12.47 -22.39
CA LEU A 22 -2.92 11.51 -21.47
C LEU A 22 -1.90 10.57 -20.82
N LEU A 23 -0.94 10.07 -21.61
CA LEU A 23 0.13 9.19 -21.13
C LEU A 23 1.00 9.90 -20.10
N ILE A 24 1.47 11.11 -20.39
CA ILE A 24 2.29 11.92 -19.47
C ILE A 24 1.53 12.19 -18.17
N TYR A 25 0.26 12.60 -18.27
CA TYR A 25 -0.57 12.82 -17.08
C TYR A 25 -0.71 11.55 -16.23
N THR A 26 -0.98 10.42 -16.88
CA THR A 26 -1.16 9.14 -16.19
C THR A 26 0.15 8.67 -15.54
N ALA A 27 1.26 8.75 -16.26
CA ALA A 27 2.59 8.40 -15.75
C ALA A 27 2.99 9.30 -14.57
N TYR A 28 2.71 10.61 -14.65
CA TYR A 28 2.95 11.54 -13.55
C TYR A 28 2.13 11.20 -12.32
N ARG A 29 0.82 10.91 -12.47
CA ARG A 29 -0.05 10.53 -11.34
C ARG A 29 0.38 9.23 -10.68
N VAL A 30 0.78 8.23 -11.47
CA VAL A 30 1.34 6.97 -10.96
C VAL A 30 2.67 7.23 -10.26
N TYR A 31 3.54 8.05 -10.84
CA TYR A 31 4.81 8.43 -10.23
C TYR A 31 4.60 9.16 -8.91
N GLU A 32 3.74 10.17 -8.83
CA GLU A 32 3.45 10.88 -7.58
C GLU A 32 2.90 9.95 -6.52
N HIS A 33 1.99 9.04 -6.88
CA HIS A 33 1.47 8.04 -5.95
C HIS A 33 2.58 7.12 -5.44
N CYS A 34 3.41 6.59 -6.34
CA CYS A 34 4.56 5.77 -5.98
C CYS A 34 5.61 6.56 -5.16
N ALA A 35 5.84 7.83 -5.49
CA ALA A 35 6.78 8.71 -4.82
C ALA A 35 6.30 9.03 -3.40
N GLN A 36 5.02 9.34 -3.22
CA GLN A 36 4.38 9.52 -1.91
C GLN A 36 4.46 8.24 -1.08
N ILE A 37 4.15 7.08 -1.67
CA ILE A 37 4.32 5.78 -1.00
C ILE A 37 5.79 5.52 -0.64
N SER A 38 6.74 5.89 -1.50
CA SER A 38 8.17 5.72 -1.25
C SER A 38 8.74 6.71 -0.21
N GLN A 39 8.07 7.86 -0.02
CA GLN A 39 8.42 8.87 0.99
C GLN A 39 7.79 8.54 2.36
N MET A 40 6.73 7.72 2.41
CA MET A 40 6.22 7.20 3.67
C MET A 40 7.28 6.32 4.32
N SER A 41 7.58 6.59 5.59
CA SER A 41 8.47 5.69 6.34
C SER A 41 7.85 4.30 6.41
N ALA A 42 8.67 3.27 6.62
CA ALA A 42 8.16 1.92 6.86
C ALA A 42 7.12 1.89 8.00
N TYR A 43 7.25 2.80 8.96
CA TYR A 43 6.27 3.01 10.02
C TYR A 43 4.93 3.51 9.49
N ASP A 44 4.92 4.56 8.67
CA ASP A 44 3.69 5.15 8.13
C ASP A 44 2.91 4.14 7.28
N ILE A 45 3.63 3.35 6.47
CA ILE A 45 3.04 2.28 5.66
C ILE A 45 2.39 1.23 6.57
N ILE A 46 3.09 0.77 7.61
CA ILE A 46 2.56 -0.23 8.55
C ILE A 46 1.36 0.32 9.32
N ARG A 47 1.44 1.57 9.79
CA ARG A 47 0.34 2.27 10.47
C ARG A 47 -0.91 2.32 9.60
N PHE A 48 -0.76 2.70 8.34
CA PHE A 48 -1.87 2.70 7.37
C PHE A 48 -2.47 1.29 7.20
N GLN A 49 -1.63 0.29 6.95
CA GLN A 49 -2.10 -1.09 6.74
C GLN A 49 -2.77 -1.72 7.98
N LEU A 50 -2.35 -1.35 9.19
CA LEU A 50 -2.99 -1.80 10.42
C LEU A 50 -4.40 -1.21 10.56
N VAL A 51 -4.58 0.08 10.23
CA VAL A 51 -5.89 0.73 10.24
C VAL A 51 -6.81 0.08 9.20
N GLU A 52 -6.32 -0.18 7.99
CA GLU A 52 -7.07 -0.91 6.96
C GLU A 52 -7.46 -2.32 7.45
N LEU A 53 -6.52 -3.06 8.06
CA LEU A 53 -6.80 -4.39 8.61
C LEU A 53 -7.89 -4.37 9.68
N MET A 54 -8.00 -3.32 10.49
CA MET A 54 -9.09 -3.21 11.49
C MET A 54 -10.46 -2.96 10.87
N GLN A 55 -10.52 -2.39 9.67
CA GLN A 55 -11.76 -2.14 8.94
C GLN A 55 -12.23 -3.36 8.14
N GLU A 56 -11.36 -4.35 7.94
CA GLU A 56 -11.72 -5.61 7.29
C GLU A 56 -12.73 -6.42 8.13
N PRO A 57 -13.62 -7.20 7.49
CA PRO A 57 -14.52 -8.12 8.18
C PRO A 57 -13.78 -9.12 9.08
N ASP A 58 -14.41 -9.54 10.17
CA ASP A 58 -13.86 -10.52 11.11
C ASP A 58 -13.42 -11.83 10.44
N ALA A 59 -14.17 -12.25 9.42
CA ALA A 59 -13.84 -13.43 8.62
C ALA A 59 -12.45 -13.37 7.96
N ILE A 60 -11.94 -12.17 7.68
CA ILE A 60 -10.59 -11.92 7.18
C ILE A 60 -9.64 -11.71 8.35
N ARG A 61 -9.96 -10.80 9.27
CA ARG A 61 -9.09 -10.42 10.40
C ARG A 61 -8.63 -11.61 11.23
N GLN A 62 -9.50 -12.59 11.46
CA GLN A 62 -9.18 -13.77 12.28
C GLN A 62 -8.33 -14.83 11.55
N LYS A 63 -8.21 -14.74 10.23
CA LYS A 63 -7.52 -15.75 9.40
C LYS A 63 -6.15 -15.32 8.89
N ILE A 64 -5.78 -14.05 9.08
CA ILE A 64 -4.52 -13.51 8.57
C ILE A 64 -3.75 -12.80 9.68
N THR A 65 -2.45 -13.08 9.77
CA THR A 65 -1.58 -12.34 10.68
C THR A 65 -1.36 -10.92 10.16
N ALA A 66 -1.20 -9.94 11.07
CA ALA A 66 -0.88 -8.56 10.70
C ALA A 66 0.36 -8.50 9.79
N ALA A 67 1.39 -9.28 10.10
CA ALA A 67 2.61 -9.36 9.30
C ALA A 67 2.35 -9.88 7.87
N ALA A 68 1.55 -10.94 7.71
CA ALA A 68 1.21 -11.47 6.39
C ALA A 68 0.33 -10.50 5.58
N TYR A 69 -0.64 -9.88 6.23
CA TYR A 69 -1.50 -8.86 5.63
C TYR A 69 -0.66 -7.70 5.07
N ILE A 70 0.20 -7.12 5.90
CA ILE A 70 1.10 -6.03 5.51
C ILE A 70 2.05 -6.48 4.40
N LYS A 71 2.63 -7.68 4.51
CA LYS A 71 3.59 -8.19 3.53
C LYS A 71 2.97 -8.40 2.15
N SER A 72 1.71 -8.81 2.08
CA SER A 72 1.00 -9.03 0.81
C SER A 72 0.66 -7.72 0.06
N ARG A 73 0.61 -6.59 0.77
CA ARG A 73 0.18 -5.29 0.24
C ARG A 73 1.29 -4.25 0.14
N THR A 74 2.52 -4.60 0.53
CA THR A 74 3.65 -3.66 0.61
C THR A 74 4.95 -4.32 0.17
N TYR A 75 5.94 -3.52 -0.21
CA TYR A 75 7.28 -4.00 -0.56
C TYR A 75 8.22 -4.13 0.65
N LEU A 76 7.71 -3.95 1.87
CA LEU A 76 8.54 -3.99 3.09
C LEU A 76 9.14 -5.37 3.32
N SER A 77 10.38 -5.41 3.84
CA SER A 77 11.02 -6.66 4.23
C SER A 77 10.30 -7.27 5.45
N ARG A 78 10.32 -8.60 5.56
CA ARG A 78 9.72 -9.29 6.71
C ARG A 78 10.33 -8.82 8.03
N SER A 79 11.65 -8.64 8.07
CA SER A 79 12.37 -8.14 9.25
C SER A 79 11.97 -6.70 9.60
N GLY A 80 11.81 -5.83 8.61
CA GLY A 80 11.34 -4.45 8.83
C GLY A 80 9.92 -4.39 9.40
N ILE A 81 9.01 -5.20 8.85
CA ILE A 81 7.63 -5.33 9.35
C ILE A 81 7.64 -5.82 10.81
N MET A 82 8.34 -6.92 11.08
CA MET A 82 8.38 -7.51 12.42
C MET A 82 9.00 -6.57 13.45
N ARG A 83 10.04 -5.82 13.10
CA ARG A 83 10.67 -4.82 13.98
C ARG A 83 9.64 -3.78 14.44
N ILE A 84 8.93 -3.16 13.50
CA ILE A 84 7.94 -2.11 13.81
C ILE A 84 6.75 -2.69 14.57
N LEU A 85 6.24 -3.87 14.19
CA LEU A 85 5.17 -4.52 14.94
C LEU A 85 5.58 -4.86 16.38
N ALA A 86 6.84 -5.25 16.61
CA ALA A 86 7.35 -5.51 17.95
C ALA A 86 7.47 -4.23 18.78
N GLU A 87 7.95 -3.13 18.19
CA GLU A 87 7.98 -1.81 18.82
C GLU A 87 6.58 -1.33 19.18
N LEU A 88 5.62 -1.43 18.24
CA LEU A 88 4.22 -1.05 18.46
C LEU A 88 3.55 -1.85 19.57
N ARG A 89 3.81 -3.16 19.63
CA ARG A 89 3.30 -4.03 20.69
C ARG A 89 3.92 -3.69 22.03
N THR A 90 5.23 -3.45 22.07
CA THR A 90 5.96 -3.09 23.31
C THR A 90 5.46 -1.75 23.87
N GLY A 91 5.22 -0.77 22.99
CA GLY A 91 4.61 0.51 23.34
C GLY A 91 3.11 0.43 23.68
N LYS A 92 2.51 -0.76 23.66
CA LYS A 92 1.06 -0.99 23.90
C LYS A 92 0.16 -0.21 22.94
N TYR A 93 0.65 0.12 21.75
CA TYR A 93 -0.14 0.82 20.73
C TYR A 93 -1.09 -0.11 19.99
N ILE A 94 -0.75 -1.40 19.91
CA ILE A 94 -1.57 -2.46 19.31
C ILE A 94 -1.61 -3.69 20.20
N THR A 95 -2.70 -4.43 20.11
CA THR A 95 -2.88 -5.73 20.77
C THR A 95 -2.91 -6.83 19.72
N MET A 96 -2.04 -7.83 19.87
CA MET A 96 -1.98 -8.97 18.96
C MET A 96 -1.88 -10.28 19.73
N GLU A 97 -2.60 -11.30 19.26
CA GLU A 97 -2.52 -12.66 19.78
C GLU A 97 -2.22 -13.64 18.65
N ARG A 98 -1.19 -14.47 18.82
CA ARG A 98 -0.70 -15.41 17.77
C ARG A 98 -0.48 -14.74 16.39
N GLY A 99 -0.16 -13.44 16.40
CA GLY A 99 0.06 -12.62 15.20
C GLY A 99 -1.20 -12.01 14.57
N ILE A 100 -2.39 -12.32 15.09
CA ILE A 100 -3.67 -11.71 14.69
C ILE A 100 -3.81 -10.34 15.36
N LEU A 101 -4.24 -9.33 14.61
CA LEU A 101 -4.52 -8.00 15.14
C LEU A 101 -5.89 -7.99 15.83
N LEU A 102 -5.88 -7.75 17.13
CA LEU A 102 -7.10 -7.70 17.94
C LEU A 102 -7.61 -6.26 18.09
N ASP A 103 -6.71 -5.33 18.36
CA ASP A 103 -7.08 -3.94 18.66
C ASP A 103 -5.96 -2.94 18.34
N ILE A 104 -6.36 -1.68 18.11
CA ILE A 104 -5.49 -0.52 17.92
C ILE A 104 -5.88 0.55 18.95
N ASN A 105 -4.99 0.84 19.90
CA ASN A 105 -5.23 1.82 20.97
C ASN A 105 -4.99 3.25 20.47
N HIS A 106 -3.72 3.60 20.24
CA HIS A 106 -3.33 4.93 19.77
C HIS A 106 -2.02 4.84 18.96
N LEU A 107 -2.08 5.03 17.64
CA LEU A 107 -0.87 5.01 16.81
C LEU A 107 -0.24 6.42 16.77
N PRO A 108 1.00 6.63 17.26
CA PRO A 108 1.64 7.94 17.25
C PRO A 108 1.76 8.50 15.83
N ARG A 109 1.54 9.81 15.68
CA ARG A 109 1.58 10.49 14.36
C ARG A 109 2.99 10.78 13.86
N LYS A 110 4.00 10.66 14.72
CA LYS A 110 5.42 10.82 14.39
C LYS A 110 6.22 9.74 15.12
N TYR A 111 7.10 9.08 14.38
CA TYR A 111 8.06 8.10 14.88
C TYR A 111 9.42 8.41 14.28
#